data_AF-A0A2N6A7P3-F1
#
_entry.id   AF-A0A2N6A7P3-F1
#
_cell.length_a   1.000
_cell.length_b   1.000
_cell.length_c   1.000
_cell.angle_alpha   90.00
_cell.angle_beta   90.00
_cell.angle_gamma   90.00
#
_symmetry.space_group_name_H-M   'P 1'
#
loop_
_entity.id
_entity.type
_entity.pdbx_description
1 polymer ?
#
loop_
_entity_poly.entity_id
_entity_poly.type
_entity_poly.pdbx_seq_one_letter_code
_entity_poly.pdbx_strand_id
1 'polypeptide(L)'
;MKIKSIFLLLTFLLVNFLPLMKVSASQGDMWLNPTSISIDASQNFNMEIRIDIGSIELGAFDIYFDFDASDVEINTSSGEDGVSLGVDASNYTVLSNPDDLSNGHFRIAGICAQNCADGSDEHLLTVHLSSLSGFTSGSASLSLRVNELADTLGSSISAGTLGSATVSANEVDEEAPTRSNPLPNSELEVGTTNTIISLSTNENATCKYDTNPGLSYASMSNAFTITGGVTHSKTVNGLANGGSYNYYVKCMDSESNINSGDYLISFTVAQVVTDSSSSDDTTSSSDTTSSSDSSSLDTTSSPYSTESSQEEQNPSEENYIVATQKSFRGSILSVKDSGLYTRLKGKILLKVEDNGRAYYINPSTEEGYYLGRPRDAFSVMREQGIGISNNDLKKLPIGLSGISGTDTDGDGLSDIFEEAIGTNVNSKDSDSDGFEDKLEVENGFSPLGSGAMTTDKTFADKHFGKIFLQVESKGEAWYILDGKRYYLGRPNDAFDIMRTLSLGISNADFDRFVTETEIDE
;
A
#
# COMPACT_ATOMS: atom_id res chain seq x y z
N MET A 1 50.07 -35.67 36.43
CA MET A 1 49.39 -36.89 35.92
C MET A 1 47.90 -36.68 36.17
N LYS A 2 47.21 -36.08 35.18
CA LYS A 2 46.17 -36.71 34.32
C LYS A 2 44.86 -37.07 35.08
N ILE A 3 43.75 -36.37 34.78
CA ILE A 3 42.55 -36.86 34.02
C ILE A 3 41.47 -37.43 34.98
N LYS A 4 40.15 -37.17 34.97
CA LYS A 4 39.16 -36.71 33.96
C LYS A 4 37.81 -36.31 34.64
N SER A 5 37.07 -35.43 33.94
CA SER A 5 35.61 -35.36 33.72
C SER A 5 34.59 -35.43 34.88
N ILE A 6 33.93 -34.29 35.14
CA ILE A 6 32.45 -34.18 35.18
C ILE A 6 32.08 -32.98 34.30
N PHE A 7 31.26 -33.27 33.28
CA PHE A 7 30.71 -32.36 32.29
C PHE A 7 29.18 -32.47 32.41
N LEU A 8 28.46 -31.40 32.02
CA LEU A 8 27.01 -31.33 31.79
C LEU A 8 26.15 -30.96 33.02
N LEU A 9 25.85 -29.67 33.19
CA LEU A 9 24.50 -29.08 33.09
C LEU A 9 24.52 -27.61 33.60
N LEU A 10 24.82 -26.64 32.73
CA LEU A 10 24.31 -25.26 32.84
C LEU A 10 24.71 -24.45 31.60
N THR A 11 23.88 -24.45 30.58
CA THR A 11 23.90 -23.45 29.49
C THR A 11 22.51 -23.46 28.89
N PHE A 12 21.64 -22.56 29.33
CA PHE A 12 20.50 -22.01 28.58
C PHE A 12 19.75 -21.03 29.51
N LEU A 13 20.18 -19.77 29.52
CA LEU A 13 19.30 -18.58 29.63
C LEU A 13 20.20 -17.33 29.64
N LEU A 14 20.66 -16.93 28.46
CA LEU A 14 21.16 -15.58 28.18
C LEU A 14 21.20 -15.43 26.66
N VAL A 15 20.02 -15.25 26.07
CA VAL A 15 19.90 -14.71 24.73
C VAL A 15 18.81 -13.65 24.80
N ASN A 16 19.11 -12.50 24.18
CA ASN A 16 18.21 -11.40 23.86
C ASN A 16 18.00 -10.33 24.94
N PHE A 17 18.98 -9.43 25.02
CA PHE A 17 18.74 -8.05 24.57
C PHE A 17 20.08 -7.46 24.13
N LEU A 18 20.56 -7.87 22.94
CA LEU A 18 21.49 -7.00 22.23
C LEU A 18 20.63 -5.83 21.74
N PRO A 19 20.96 -4.56 22.07
CA PRO A 19 20.42 -3.47 21.28
C PRO A 19 20.78 -3.77 19.82
N LEU A 20 19.83 -3.62 18.90
CA LEU A 20 20.14 -3.58 17.48
C LEU A 20 21.32 -2.62 17.32
N MET A 21 22.50 -3.17 17.04
CA MET A 21 23.60 -2.37 16.53
C MET A 21 23.05 -1.82 15.23
N LYS A 22 22.61 -0.55 15.24
CA LYS A 22 22.50 0.24 14.01
C LYS A 22 23.90 0.09 13.42
N VAL A 23 24.02 -0.67 12.34
CA VAL A 23 25.21 -0.60 11.48
C VAL A 23 25.32 0.89 11.20
N SER A 24 26.39 1.52 11.66
CA SER A 24 26.61 2.93 11.38
C SER A 24 26.74 3.02 9.87
N ALA A 25 25.67 3.46 9.21
CA ALA A 25 25.71 3.79 7.81
C ALA A 25 26.85 4.81 7.62
N SER A 26 27.58 4.66 6.54
CA SER A 26 28.58 5.63 6.11
C SER A 26 27.99 6.53 5.03
N GLN A 27 28.53 7.73 4.90
CA GLN A 27 28.17 8.65 3.82
C GLN A 27 28.20 7.93 2.45
N GLY A 28 27.10 8.06 1.71
CA GLY A 28 26.84 7.41 0.43
C GLY A 28 26.16 6.05 0.54
N ASP A 29 25.95 5.49 1.74
CA ASP A 29 25.22 4.24 1.92
C ASP A 29 23.73 4.45 1.62
N MET A 30 23.14 3.55 0.84
CA MET A 30 21.70 3.55 0.55
C MET A 30 21.12 2.19 0.92
N TRP A 31 19.89 2.14 1.41
CA TRP A 31 19.23 0.88 1.73
C TRP A 31 17.73 0.94 1.51
N LEU A 32 17.15 -0.26 1.46
CA LEU A 32 15.71 -0.47 1.38
C LEU A 32 15.14 -0.68 2.79
N ASN A 33 13.99 -0.08 3.06
CA ASN A 33 13.25 -0.28 4.31
C ASN A 33 11.78 -0.60 4.01
N PRO A 34 11.20 -1.66 4.60
CA PRO A 34 11.85 -2.67 5.46
C PRO A 34 12.89 -3.52 4.70
N THR A 35 13.86 -4.11 5.39
CA THR A 35 14.84 -5.03 4.76
C THR A 35 14.26 -6.42 4.48
N SER A 36 13.15 -6.76 5.11
CA SER A 36 12.39 -7.98 4.83
C SER A 36 10.90 -7.74 5.07
N ILE A 37 10.05 -8.24 4.18
CA ILE A 37 8.59 -8.18 4.32
C ILE A 37 7.96 -9.50 3.84
N SER A 38 6.86 -9.90 4.47
CA SER A 38 6.05 -11.04 4.05
C SER A 38 4.69 -10.54 3.57
N ILE A 39 4.26 -10.95 2.37
CA ILE A 39 3.08 -10.43 1.68
C ILE A 39 2.26 -11.57 1.07
N ASP A 40 0.95 -11.35 0.95
CA ASP A 40 0.05 -12.21 0.19
C ASP A 40 0.19 -11.96 -1.31
N ALA A 41 -0.31 -12.87 -2.14
CA ALA A 41 -0.37 -12.68 -3.59
C ALA A 41 -1.34 -11.53 -3.96
N SER A 42 -1.02 -10.75 -5.00
CA SER A 42 -1.83 -9.59 -5.44
C SER A 42 -1.99 -8.48 -4.38
N GLN A 43 -1.02 -8.35 -3.48
CA GLN A 43 -1.01 -7.35 -2.42
C GLN A 43 -0.11 -6.16 -2.79
N ASN A 44 -0.61 -4.93 -2.58
CA ASN A 44 0.19 -3.72 -2.70
C ASN A 44 1.05 -3.53 -1.45
N PHE A 45 2.31 -3.13 -1.66
CA PHE A 45 3.23 -2.82 -0.57
C PHE A 45 4.22 -1.72 -1.00
N ASN A 46 4.89 -1.13 -0.01
CA ASN A 46 5.76 0.02 -0.21
C ASN A 46 7.17 -0.30 0.27
N MET A 47 8.17 0.19 -0.47
CA MET A 47 9.58 0.09 -0.11
C MET A 47 10.18 1.48 -0.08
N GLU A 48 10.69 1.89 1.07
CA GLU A 48 11.41 3.15 1.22
C GLU A 48 12.85 2.97 0.72
N ILE A 49 13.33 3.93 -0.05
CA ILE A 49 14.75 4.11 -0.36
C ILE A 49 15.27 5.15 0.62
N ARG A 50 16.20 4.73 1.47
CA ARG A 50 16.83 5.59 2.48
C ARG A 50 18.32 5.75 2.18
N ILE A 51 18.90 6.88 2.59
CA ILE A 51 20.30 7.21 2.34
C ILE A 51 20.94 7.86 3.57
N ASP A 52 22.21 7.53 3.81
CA ASP A 52 23.10 8.30 4.67
C ASP A 52 23.97 9.17 3.77
N ILE A 53 23.80 10.48 3.85
CA ILE A 53 24.59 11.47 3.13
C ILE A 53 25.57 12.24 4.04
N GLY A 54 25.59 11.89 5.32
CA GLY A 54 26.41 12.53 6.34
C GLY A 54 26.05 14.00 6.55
N SER A 55 27.04 14.89 6.38
CA SER A 55 26.88 16.33 6.53
C SER A 55 26.89 17.09 5.20
N ILE A 56 26.66 16.38 4.08
CA ILE A 56 26.56 16.96 2.74
C ILE A 56 25.09 16.93 2.31
N GLU A 57 24.64 17.96 1.62
CA GLU A 57 23.32 17.96 0.96
C GLU A 57 23.39 17.17 -0.35
N LEU A 58 22.50 16.21 -0.53
CA LEU A 58 22.38 15.47 -1.79
C LEU A 58 21.72 16.36 -2.87
N GLY A 59 22.49 16.85 -3.84
CA GLY A 59 21.98 17.71 -4.90
C GLY A 59 21.39 16.95 -6.10
N ALA A 60 21.92 15.76 -6.39
CA ALA A 60 21.39 14.92 -7.47
C ALA A 60 21.63 13.44 -7.19
N PHE A 61 20.74 12.60 -7.70
CA PHE A 61 20.90 11.15 -7.72
C PHE A 61 20.39 10.55 -9.04
N ASP A 62 20.99 9.44 -9.44
CA ASP A 62 20.52 8.56 -10.51
C ASP A 62 20.75 7.11 -10.07
N ILE A 63 19.66 6.39 -9.86
CA ILE A 63 19.67 5.05 -9.27
C ILE A 63 18.81 4.10 -10.09
N TYR A 64 19.13 2.81 -9.99
CA TYR A 64 18.31 1.71 -10.44
C TYR A 64 17.78 0.96 -9.23
N PHE A 65 16.48 0.73 -9.21
CA PHE A 65 15.80 -0.19 -8.34
C PHE A 65 15.56 -1.49 -9.14
N ASP A 66 16.25 -2.55 -8.75
CA ASP A 66 16.15 -3.86 -9.39
C ASP A 66 15.24 -4.77 -8.55
N PHE A 67 14.37 -5.52 -9.22
CA PHE A 67 13.41 -6.44 -8.60
C PHE A 67 13.22 -7.70 -9.44
N ASP A 68 12.69 -8.76 -8.83
CA ASP A 68 12.31 -9.96 -9.58
C ASP A 68 10.94 -9.78 -10.24
N ALA A 69 10.95 -9.44 -11.54
CA ALA A 69 9.73 -9.21 -12.32
C ALA A 69 8.86 -10.46 -12.52
N SER A 70 9.33 -11.66 -12.12
CA SER A 70 8.51 -12.87 -12.12
C SER A 70 7.60 -13.02 -10.90
N ASP A 71 7.91 -12.26 -9.83
CA ASP A 71 7.23 -12.36 -8.54
C ASP A 71 6.54 -11.06 -8.11
N VAL A 72 7.12 -9.91 -8.45
CA VAL A 72 6.61 -8.58 -8.07
C VAL A 72 6.65 -7.62 -9.25
N GLU A 73 5.80 -6.59 -9.20
CA GLU A 73 5.75 -5.53 -10.21
C GLU A 73 5.72 -4.14 -9.56
N ILE A 74 6.15 -3.12 -10.29
CA ILE A 74 6.00 -1.73 -9.87
C ILE A 74 4.54 -1.31 -10.10
N ASN A 75 3.91 -0.79 -9.06
CA ASN A 75 2.55 -0.28 -9.13
C ASN A 75 2.56 1.14 -9.71
N THR A 76 2.61 1.24 -11.04
CA THR A 76 2.69 2.52 -11.75
C THR A 76 1.47 3.42 -11.58
N SER A 77 0.36 2.90 -11.05
CA SER A 77 -0.84 3.68 -10.74
C SER A 77 -0.73 4.47 -9.43
N SER A 78 0.26 4.15 -8.60
CA SER A 78 0.52 4.81 -7.32
C SER A 78 1.70 5.76 -7.42
N GLY A 79 1.60 6.93 -6.79
CA GLY A 79 2.61 7.97 -6.94
C GLY A 79 2.78 8.38 -8.40
N GLU A 80 4.02 8.61 -8.81
CA GLU A 80 4.39 8.91 -10.18
C GLU A 80 5.22 7.81 -10.81
N ASP A 81 4.60 7.09 -11.74
CA ASP A 81 5.11 5.86 -12.35
C ASP A 81 5.55 4.83 -11.28
N GLY A 82 4.91 4.81 -10.11
CA GLY A 82 5.24 3.91 -9.01
C GLY A 82 6.19 4.49 -7.96
N VAL A 83 6.46 5.79 -7.96
CA VAL A 83 7.35 6.45 -6.99
C VAL A 83 6.70 7.67 -6.34
N SER A 84 6.81 7.77 -5.02
CA SER A 84 6.53 8.99 -4.26
C SER A 84 7.79 9.55 -3.63
N LEU A 85 7.84 10.87 -3.42
CA LEU A 85 8.91 11.50 -2.64
C LEU A 85 8.81 11.03 -1.19
N GLY A 86 9.96 10.74 -0.57
CA GLY A 86 10.04 10.58 0.88
C GLY A 86 9.95 11.93 1.59
N VAL A 87 9.76 11.90 2.91
CA VAL A 87 9.54 13.11 3.71
C VAL A 87 10.72 14.08 3.66
N ASP A 88 11.94 13.55 3.54
CA ASP A 88 13.18 14.33 3.50
C ASP A 88 13.55 14.76 2.07
N ALA A 89 12.75 14.37 1.08
CA ALA A 89 12.95 14.69 -0.33
C ALA A 89 11.87 15.61 -0.93
N SER A 90 11.11 16.31 -0.10
CA SER A 90 10.00 17.17 -0.53
C SER A 90 10.40 18.26 -1.56
N ASN A 91 11.66 18.69 -1.56
CA ASN A 91 12.18 19.70 -2.49
C ASN A 91 12.79 19.12 -3.79
N TYR A 92 12.77 17.80 -3.97
CA TYR A 92 13.35 17.18 -5.15
C TYR A 92 12.36 17.18 -6.32
N THR A 93 12.89 17.42 -7.51
CA THR A 93 12.23 17.03 -8.76
C THR A 93 12.74 15.66 -9.15
N VAL A 94 11.83 14.68 -9.23
CA VAL A 94 12.18 13.28 -9.54
C VAL A 94 11.64 12.89 -10.92
N LEU A 95 12.38 12.05 -11.61
CA LEU A 95 12.04 11.46 -12.89
C LEU A 95 12.24 9.95 -12.79
N SER A 96 11.20 9.19 -13.05
CA SER A 96 11.23 7.73 -13.19
C SER A 96 11.20 7.34 -14.66
N ASN A 97 11.75 6.17 -14.98
CA ASN A 97 11.68 5.56 -16.30
C ASN A 97 11.05 4.16 -16.20
N PRO A 98 9.73 4.02 -16.50
CA PRO A 98 9.03 2.74 -16.45
C PRO A 98 9.24 1.85 -17.70
N ASP A 99 10.11 2.22 -18.64
CA ASP A 99 10.24 1.50 -19.92
C ASP A 99 10.84 0.08 -19.80
N ASP A 100 11.55 -0.21 -18.70
CA ASP A 100 12.29 -1.48 -18.51
C ASP A 100 11.76 -2.36 -17.36
N LEU A 101 10.53 -2.08 -16.90
CA LEU A 101 9.93 -2.78 -15.77
C LEU A 101 9.77 -4.29 -16.03
N SER A 102 9.53 -4.70 -17.28
CA SER A 102 9.39 -6.12 -17.63
C SER A 102 10.66 -6.93 -17.42
N ASN A 103 11.83 -6.28 -17.38
CA ASN A 103 13.11 -6.94 -17.10
C ASN A 103 13.54 -6.79 -15.64
N GLY A 104 12.67 -6.25 -14.77
CA GLY A 104 12.98 -6.07 -13.35
C GLY A 104 13.89 -4.87 -13.06
N HIS A 105 13.93 -3.88 -13.96
CA HIS A 105 14.78 -2.70 -13.82
C HIS A 105 13.92 -1.44 -13.79
N PHE A 106 14.14 -0.60 -12.78
CA PHE A 106 13.44 0.67 -12.65
C PHE A 106 14.41 1.80 -12.35
N ARG A 107 14.61 2.69 -13.31
CA ARG A 107 15.54 3.83 -13.15
C ARG A 107 14.79 5.02 -12.57
N ILE A 108 15.40 5.65 -11.56
CA ILE A 108 14.87 6.83 -10.89
C ILE A 108 16.01 7.83 -10.73
N ALA A 109 15.80 9.05 -11.21
CA ALA A 109 16.74 10.15 -11.04
C ALA A 109 16.05 11.32 -10.34
N GLY A 110 16.79 12.09 -9.56
CA GLY A 110 16.27 13.25 -8.88
C GLY A 110 17.30 14.36 -8.78
N ILE A 111 16.83 15.60 -8.78
CA ILE A 111 17.64 16.79 -8.57
C ILE A 111 16.99 17.68 -7.52
N CYS A 112 17.82 18.34 -6.73
CA CYS A 112 17.44 19.33 -5.75
C CYS A 112 18.48 20.45 -5.73
N ALA A 113 17.99 21.70 -5.66
CA ALA A 113 18.84 22.88 -5.69
C ALA A 113 19.04 23.55 -4.33
N GLN A 114 18.10 23.38 -3.39
CA GLN A 114 18.12 24.00 -2.05
C GLN A 114 17.32 23.15 -1.06
N ASN A 115 17.71 23.16 0.21
CA ASN A 115 17.06 22.40 1.30
C ASN A 115 16.90 20.93 0.91
N CYS A 116 17.99 20.35 0.41
CA CYS A 116 18.04 18.98 -0.04
C CYS A 116 18.34 18.07 1.14
N ALA A 117 17.94 16.79 1.04
CA ALA A 117 18.18 15.79 2.06
C ALA A 117 19.63 15.84 2.56
N ASP A 118 19.78 16.02 3.88
CA ASP A 118 21.04 16.14 4.60
C ASP A 118 20.96 15.39 5.94
N GLY A 119 21.77 14.34 6.09
CA GLY A 119 21.76 13.54 7.31
C GLY A 119 22.14 12.10 7.10
N SER A 120 21.91 11.27 8.12
CA SER A 120 22.37 9.88 8.15
C SER A 120 21.25 8.84 8.02
N ASP A 121 19.99 9.27 7.83
CA ASP A 121 18.84 8.37 7.75
C ASP A 121 17.68 9.00 6.97
N GLU A 122 18.00 9.54 5.79
CA GLU A 122 17.07 10.33 5.00
C GLU A 122 16.14 9.44 4.19
N HIS A 123 14.83 9.64 4.32
CA HIS A 123 13.83 9.01 3.49
C HIS A 123 13.73 9.75 2.15
N LEU A 124 14.43 9.21 1.14
CA LEU A 124 14.54 9.83 -0.17
C LEU A 124 13.31 9.56 -1.04
N LEU A 125 12.91 8.29 -1.16
CA LEU A 125 11.80 7.87 -2.03
C LEU A 125 10.98 6.76 -1.41
N THR A 126 9.74 6.62 -1.85
CA THR A 126 8.93 5.42 -1.65
C THR A 126 8.61 4.81 -3.00
N VAL A 127 9.03 3.57 -3.23
CA VAL A 127 8.65 2.78 -4.40
C VAL A 127 7.39 1.98 -4.04
N HIS A 128 6.38 2.05 -4.89
CA HIS A 128 5.12 1.35 -4.75
C HIS A 128 5.16 0.08 -5.60
N LEU A 129 4.91 -1.08 -4.98
CA LEU A 129 4.94 -2.38 -5.63
C LEU A 129 3.66 -3.16 -5.38
N SER A 130 3.47 -4.20 -6.18
CA SER A 130 2.44 -5.22 -6.01
C SER A 130 3.07 -6.60 -6.18
N SER A 131 2.69 -7.58 -5.35
CA SER A 131 3.00 -8.99 -5.65
C SER A 131 2.14 -9.48 -6.81
N LEU A 132 2.72 -10.32 -7.67
CA LEU A 132 1.97 -10.98 -8.73
C LEU A 132 1.08 -12.09 -8.15
N SER A 133 -0.02 -12.39 -8.83
CA SER A 133 -0.95 -13.45 -8.41
C SER A 133 -0.32 -14.85 -8.29
N GLY A 134 0.79 -15.10 -9.00
CA GLY A 134 1.54 -16.35 -8.95
C GLY A 134 2.56 -16.43 -7.81
N PHE A 135 2.79 -15.34 -7.08
CA PHE A 135 3.75 -15.29 -5.98
C PHE A 135 3.13 -15.83 -4.68
N THR A 136 2.93 -17.15 -4.64
CA THR A 136 2.27 -17.86 -3.52
C THR A 136 3.25 -18.61 -2.61
N SER A 137 4.52 -18.71 -3.02
CA SER A 137 5.57 -19.36 -2.25
C SER A 137 6.94 -18.80 -2.62
N GLY A 138 7.92 -18.92 -1.73
CA GLY A 138 9.30 -18.50 -2.00
C GLY A 138 9.58 -17.01 -1.72
N SER A 139 10.60 -16.46 -2.37
CA SER A 139 11.09 -15.10 -2.08
C SER A 139 11.66 -14.38 -3.30
N ALA A 140 11.30 -13.11 -3.45
CA ALA A 140 11.84 -12.17 -4.42
C ALA A 140 12.91 -11.27 -3.80
N SER A 141 13.95 -10.94 -4.56
CA SER A 141 15.02 -10.02 -4.14
C SER A 141 14.81 -8.62 -4.71
N LEU A 142 15.03 -7.61 -3.88
CA LEU A 142 15.03 -6.19 -4.25
C LEU A 142 16.43 -5.62 -3.99
N SER A 143 16.96 -4.83 -4.92
CA SER A 143 18.28 -4.23 -4.75
C SER A 143 18.41 -2.86 -5.40
N LEU A 144 19.42 -2.12 -4.97
CA LEU A 144 19.74 -0.81 -5.50
C LEU A 144 21.05 -0.87 -6.28
N ARG A 145 21.13 -0.13 -7.38
CA ARG A 145 22.39 0.25 -8.04
C ARG A 145 22.43 1.76 -8.16
N VAL A 146 23.60 2.34 -7.92
CA VAL A 146 23.82 3.78 -8.04
C VAL A 146 24.59 4.05 -9.33
N ASN A 147 24.03 4.90 -10.19
CA ASN A 147 24.73 5.46 -11.34
C ASN A 147 25.41 6.78 -10.95
N GLU A 148 24.71 7.65 -10.24
CA GLU A 148 25.22 8.95 -9.81
C GLU A 148 24.68 9.35 -8.44
N LEU A 149 25.55 9.94 -7.62
CA LEU A 149 25.19 10.79 -6.48
C LEU A 149 26.08 12.03 -6.58
N ALA A 150 25.50 13.21 -6.38
CA ALA A 150 26.24 14.46 -6.38
C ALA A 150 25.70 15.41 -5.32
N ASP A 151 26.56 16.29 -4.81
CA ASP A 151 26.15 17.37 -3.91
C ASP A 151 25.44 18.50 -4.66
N THR A 152 24.95 19.52 -3.92
CA THR A 152 24.27 20.69 -4.51
C THR A 152 25.18 21.56 -5.39
N LEU A 153 26.49 21.31 -5.41
CA LEU A 153 27.47 21.95 -6.29
C LEU A 153 27.83 21.08 -7.52
N GLY A 154 27.26 19.88 -7.63
CA GLY A 154 27.55 18.91 -8.69
C GLY A 154 28.84 18.11 -8.48
N SER A 155 29.41 18.12 -7.28
CA SER A 155 30.57 17.28 -6.94
C SER A 155 30.10 15.86 -6.68
N SER A 156 30.74 14.87 -7.32
CA SER A 156 30.38 13.47 -7.15
C SER A 156 30.55 13.00 -5.70
N ILE A 157 29.54 12.30 -5.20
CA ILE A 157 29.55 11.60 -3.92
C ILE A 157 29.72 10.11 -4.21
N SER A 158 30.68 9.47 -3.54
CA SER A 158 30.90 8.04 -3.71
C SER A 158 29.73 7.26 -3.14
N ALA A 159 29.17 6.33 -3.92
CA ALA A 159 28.24 5.33 -3.40
C ALA A 159 28.96 4.46 -2.36
N GLY A 160 28.33 4.32 -1.20
CA GLY A 160 28.77 3.48 -0.10
C GLY A 160 28.23 2.05 -0.24
N THR A 161 27.80 1.48 0.88
CA THR A 161 27.13 0.18 0.92
C THR A 161 25.70 0.31 0.41
N LEU A 162 25.31 -0.55 -0.54
CA LEU A 162 23.95 -0.63 -1.04
C LEU A 162 23.23 -1.81 -0.38
N GLY A 163 22.19 -1.51 0.38
CA GLY A 163 21.30 -2.48 1.00
C GLY A 163 20.37 -3.13 -0.04
N SER A 164 20.01 -4.38 0.24
CA SER A 164 18.96 -5.12 -0.47
C SER A 164 17.83 -5.42 0.49
N ALA A 165 16.67 -5.76 -0.07
CA ALA A 165 15.54 -6.28 0.69
C ALA A 165 15.05 -7.60 0.11
N THR A 166 14.36 -8.37 0.94
CA THR A 166 13.73 -9.62 0.54
C THR A 166 12.23 -9.54 0.77
N VAL A 167 11.47 -9.88 -0.25
CA VAL A 167 10.01 -10.03 -0.18
C VAL A 167 9.72 -11.51 -0.17
N SER A 168 9.02 -12.00 0.85
CA SER A 168 8.63 -13.40 0.94
C SER A 168 7.12 -13.54 0.73
N ALA A 169 6.71 -14.56 -0.01
CA ALA A 169 5.30 -14.90 -0.08
C ALA A 169 4.86 -15.47 1.26
N ASN A 170 3.67 -15.07 1.72
CA ASN A 170 2.97 -15.80 2.77
C ASN A 170 2.55 -17.15 2.17
N GLU A 171 3.14 -18.22 2.68
CA GLU A 171 2.75 -19.58 2.32
C GLU A 171 1.32 -19.81 2.85
N VAL A 172 0.36 -19.96 1.94
CA VAL A 172 -1.00 -20.36 2.30
C VAL A 172 -0.99 -21.86 2.55
N ASP A 173 -1.39 -22.29 3.73
CA ASP A 173 -1.58 -23.71 3.99
C ASP A 173 -2.81 -24.20 3.22
N GLU A 174 -2.61 -25.18 2.33
CA GLU A 174 -3.67 -25.84 1.55
C GLU A 174 -3.90 -27.30 2.00
N GLU A 175 -3.10 -27.81 2.94
CA GLU A 175 -3.18 -29.20 3.38
C GLU A 175 -4.10 -29.34 4.60
N ALA A 176 -5.01 -30.31 4.55
CA ALA A 176 -5.87 -30.58 5.70
C ALA A 176 -5.10 -31.26 6.84
N PRO A 177 -5.48 -31.02 8.11
CA PRO A 177 -4.74 -31.51 9.27
C PRO A 177 -4.64 -33.03 9.31
N THR A 178 -3.42 -33.56 9.43
CA THR A 178 -3.15 -34.98 9.59
C THR A 178 -3.55 -35.45 10.99
N ARG A 179 -4.49 -36.40 11.05
CA ARG A 179 -5.03 -36.97 12.29
C ARG A 179 -4.24 -38.19 12.73
N SER A 180 -3.99 -38.32 14.03
CA SER A 180 -3.21 -39.42 14.63
C SER A 180 -3.71 -39.79 16.03
N ASN A 181 -3.21 -40.90 16.59
CA ASN A 181 -3.40 -41.33 17.99
C ASN A 181 -4.88 -41.42 18.43
N PRO A 182 -5.72 -42.25 17.79
CA PRO A 182 -7.11 -42.39 18.17
C PRO A 182 -7.20 -43.10 19.53
N LEU A 183 -8.01 -42.57 20.43
CA LEU A 183 -8.35 -43.21 21.70
C LEU A 183 -9.87 -43.11 21.94
N PRO A 184 -10.49 -44.11 22.58
CA PRO A 184 -9.93 -45.42 22.89
C PRO A 184 -9.65 -46.23 21.62
N ASN A 185 -8.64 -47.10 21.66
CA ASN A 185 -8.27 -47.99 20.55
C ASN A 185 -8.32 -49.48 20.94
N SER A 186 -8.85 -49.78 22.13
CA SER A 186 -8.97 -51.12 22.69
C SER A 186 -10.33 -51.31 23.36
N GLU A 187 -10.61 -52.52 23.80
CA GLU A 187 -11.77 -52.81 24.64
C GLU A 187 -11.70 -52.06 25.98
N LEU A 188 -12.86 -51.59 26.44
CA LEU A 188 -13.05 -50.93 27.73
C LEU A 188 -13.67 -51.89 28.75
N GLU A 189 -13.39 -51.66 30.02
CA GLU A 189 -13.86 -52.49 31.13
C GLU A 189 -15.39 -52.59 31.22
N VAL A 190 -15.85 -53.71 31.77
CA VAL A 190 -17.28 -53.93 32.02
C VAL A 190 -17.84 -52.89 32.98
N GLY A 191 -19.06 -52.42 32.73
CA GLY A 191 -19.71 -51.36 33.51
C GLY A 191 -19.35 -49.94 33.05
N THR A 192 -18.49 -49.78 32.03
CA THR A 192 -18.20 -48.47 31.44
C THR A 192 -19.44 -47.90 30.75
N THR A 193 -19.98 -46.79 31.26
CA THR A 193 -21.18 -46.11 30.73
C THR A 193 -20.85 -44.85 29.92
N ASN A 194 -19.62 -44.35 30.04
CA ASN A 194 -19.07 -43.23 29.30
C ASN A 194 -17.55 -43.39 29.15
N THR A 195 -16.98 -42.74 28.15
CA THR A 195 -15.52 -42.67 27.95
C THR A 195 -15.16 -41.38 27.23
N ILE A 196 -13.87 -41.04 27.20
CA ILE A 196 -13.36 -39.91 26.42
C ILE A 196 -12.83 -40.45 25.10
N ILE A 197 -13.42 -40.00 23.99
CA ILE A 197 -12.80 -40.14 22.67
C ILE A 197 -11.81 -39.00 22.44
N SER A 198 -10.64 -39.30 21.88
CA SER A 198 -9.64 -38.31 21.56
C SER A 198 -8.77 -38.66 20.35
N LEU A 199 -8.15 -37.64 19.77
CA LEU A 199 -7.12 -37.75 18.73
C LEU A 199 -6.19 -36.52 18.78
N SER A 200 -5.11 -36.58 18.01
CA SER A 200 -4.19 -35.45 17.81
C SER A 200 -4.10 -35.06 16.33
N THR A 201 -3.75 -33.82 16.07
CA THR A 201 -3.42 -33.28 14.73
C THR A 201 -1.98 -32.75 14.71
N ASN A 202 -1.36 -32.68 13.53
CA ASN A 202 -0.02 -32.07 13.32
C ASN A 202 -0.02 -30.54 13.47
N GLU A 203 -1.21 -29.93 13.49
CA GLU A 203 -1.45 -28.49 13.53
C GLU A 203 -2.74 -28.18 14.29
N ASN A 204 -3.02 -26.89 14.51
CA ASN A 204 -4.22 -26.46 15.20
C ASN A 204 -5.45 -26.72 14.32
N ALA A 205 -6.43 -27.44 14.85
CA ALA A 205 -7.62 -27.80 14.07
C ALA A 205 -8.90 -27.80 14.91
N THR A 206 -10.05 -27.66 14.26
CA THR A 206 -11.37 -27.88 14.84
C THR A 206 -11.93 -29.20 14.32
N CYS A 207 -12.14 -30.17 15.20
CA CYS A 207 -12.62 -31.51 14.86
C CYS A 207 -14.11 -31.71 15.20
N LYS A 208 -14.80 -32.39 14.30
CA LYS A 208 -16.18 -32.89 14.46
C LYS A 208 -16.22 -34.39 14.25
N TYR A 209 -17.30 -35.00 14.72
CA TYR A 209 -17.52 -36.43 14.54
C TYR A 209 -18.99 -36.77 14.31
N ASP A 210 -19.22 -37.96 13.76
CA ASP A 210 -20.54 -38.58 13.66
C ASP A 210 -20.44 -40.10 13.83
N THR A 211 -21.59 -40.75 14.04
CA THR A 211 -21.67 -42.22 14.10
C THR A 211 -22.01 -42.83 12.75
N ASN A 212 -22.40 -42.01 11.76
CA ASN A 212 -22.58 -42.43 10.38
C ASN A 212 -21.32 -42.13 9.55
N PRO A 213 -20.80 -43.09 8.76
CA PRO A 213 -19.66 -42.85 7.88
C PRO A 213 -20.03 -41.95 6.70
N GLY A 214 -19.02 -41.27 6.15
CA GLY A 214 -19.08 -40.59 4.86
C GLY A 214 -19.73 -39.21 4.87
N LEU A 215 -20.05 -38.64 6.04
CA LEU A 215 -20.63 -37.31 6.13
C LEU A 215 -19.61 -36.21 5.80
N SER A 216 -20.09 -35.10 5.23
CA SER A 216 -19.27 -33.89 5.10
C SER A 216 -19.07 -33.24 6.46
N TYR A 217 -17.95 -32.52 6.66
CA TYR A 217 -17.64 -31.85 7.91
C TYR A 217 -18.76 -30.89 8.37
N ALA A 218 -19.39 -30.18 7.43
CA ALA A 218 -20.53 -29.30 7.72
C ALA A 218 -21.78 -30.05 8.23
N SER A 219 -21.98 -31.31 7.80
CA SER A 219 -23.13 -32.13 8.17
C SER A 219 -22.92 -32.95 9.45
N MET A 220 -21.68 -33.07 9.92
CA MET A 220 -21.38 -33.76 11.18
C MET A 220 -22.03 -32.99 12.34
N SER A 221 -22.95 -33.66 13.04
CA SER A 221 -23.78 -33.02 14.06
C SER A 221 -23.06 -32.82 15.40
N ASN A 222 -21.96 -33.55 15.64
CA ASN A 222 -21.28 -33.54 16.92
C ASN A 222 -19.89 -32.87 16.80
N ALA A 223 -19.59 -31.98 17.75
CA ALA A 223 -18.29 -31.37 17.89
C ALA A 223 -17.53 -31.94 19.09
N PHE A 224 -16.20 -31.99 18.98
CA PHE A 224 -15.34 -32.22 20.14
C PHE A 224 -15.50 -31.07 21.14
N THR A 225 -15.36 -31.37 22.44
CA THR A 225 -15.47 -30.32 23.48
C THR A 225 -14.15 -29.55 23.59
N ILE A 226 -13.03 -30.28 23.59
CA ILE A 226 -11.70 -29.71 23.50
C ILE A 226 -11.28 -29.86 22.03
N THR A 227 -11.08 -28.73 21.35
CA THR A 227 -10.61 -28.64 19.96
C THR A 227 -10.14 -27.21 19.70
N GLY A 228 -9.58 -26.90 18.53
CA GLY A 228 -8.95 -25.62 18.20
C GLY A 228 -7.44 -25.57 18.46
N GLY A 229 -6.88 -26.60 19.11
CA GLY A 229 -5.44 -26.82 19.25
C GLY A 229 -4.99 -28.10 18.54
N VAL A 230 -3.89 -28.71 18.97
CA VAL A 230 -3.36 -29.98 18.41
C VAL A 230 -3.93 -31.25 19.07
N THR A 231 -4.71 -31.11 20.15
CA THR A 231 -5.36 -32.23 20.85
C THR A 231 -6.86 -32.04 20.94
N HIS A 232 -7.59 -33.12 20.68
CA HIS A 232 -9.05 -33.08 20.55
C HIS A 232 -9.67 -34.12 21.45
N SER A 233 -10.62 -33.74 22.31
CA SER A 233 -11.33 -34.73 23.14
C SER A 233 -12.81 -34.42 23.43
N LYS A 234 -13.58 -35.48 23.62
CA LYS A 234 -15.00 -35.44 23.93
C LYS A 234 -15.41 -36.61 24.81
N THR A 235 -16.17 -36.35 25.87
CA THR A 235 -16.87 -37.41 26.61
C THR A 235 -18.08 -37.88 25.83
N VAL A 236 -18.14 -39.18 25.51
CA VAL A 236 -19.30 -39.86 24.94
C VAL A 236 -19.99 -40.68 26.03
N ASN A 237 -21.32 -40.68 26.02
CA ASN A 237 -22.15 -41.33 27.04
C ASN A 237 -23.03 -42.41 26.40
N GLY A 238 -23.74 -43.18 27.23
CA GLY A 238 -24.70 -44.19 26.76
C GLY A 238 -24.03 -45.48 26.31
N LEU A 239 -22.84 -45.77 26.85
CA LEU A 239 -22.14 -47.02 26.58
C LEU A 239 -22.76 -48.16 27.40
N ALA A 240 -22.76 -49.36 26.82
CA ALA A 240 -23.35 -50.55 27.39
C ALA A 240 -22.44 -51.77 27.20
N ASN A 241 -22.45 -52.67 28.16
CA ASN A 241 -21.67 -53.91 28.14
C ASN A 241 -21.98 -54.74 26.88
N GLY A 242 -20.93 -55.18 26.17
CA GLY A 242 -21.03 -55.89 24.90
C GLY A 242 -21.28 -55.00 23.68
N GLY A 243 -21.34 -53.67 23.84
CA GLY A 243 -21.52 -52.72 22.75
C GLY A 243 -20.24 -52.49 21.93
N SER A 244 -20.40 -52.16 20.65
CA SER A 244 -19.34 -51.72 19.74
C SER A 244 -19.67 -50.33 19.22
N TYR A 245 -18.68 -49.43 19.25
CA TYR A 245 -18.87 -48.01 18.99
C TYR A 245 -17.86 -47.51 17.97
N ASN A 246 -18.35 -46.87 16.91
CA ASN A 246 -17.57 -46.26 15.85
C ASN A 246 -17.87 -44.76 15.78
N TYR A 247 -16.83 -43.94 15.77
CA TYR A 247 -16.92 -42.49 15.60
C TYR A 247 -16.04 -42.07 14.42
N TYR A 248 -16.66 -41.47 13.42
CA TYR A 248 -16.01 -40.98 12.20
C TYR A 248 -15.69 -39.50 12.38
N VAL A 249 -14.40 -39.18 12.44
CA VAL A 249 -13.90 -37.85 12.76
C VAL A 249 -13.42 -37.16 11.49
N LYS A 250 -13.72 -35.87 11.33
CA LYS A 250 -13.07 -34.95 10.38
C LYS A 250 -12.63 -33.69 11.10
N CYS A 251 -11.50 -33.14 10.68
CA CYS A 251 -10.93 -31.92 11.23
C CYS A 251 -10.74 -30.89 10.10
N MET A 252 -10.73 -29.63 10.51
CA MET A 252 -10.53 -28.45 9.68
C MET A 252 -9.54 -27.53 10.39
N ASP A 253 -8.50 -27.05 9.71
CA ASP A 253 -7.54 -26.08 10.25
C ASP A 253 -8.11 -24.64 10.26
N SER A 254 -7.23 -23.65 10.49
CA SER A 254 -7.54 -22.21 10.46
C SER A 254 -7.81 -21.67 9.06
N GLU A 255 -7.16 -22.25 8.05
CA GLU A 255 -7.20 -21.87 6.63
C GLU A 255 -8.40 -22.55 5.91
N SER A 256 -9.18 -23.33 6.65
CA SER A 256 -10.38 -24.05 6.22
C SER A 256 -10.11 -25.26 5.32
N ASN A 257 -8.91 -25.86 5.36
CA ASN A 257 -8.69 -27.14 4.69
C ASN A 257 -9.31 -28.27 5.51
N ILE A 258 -10.20 -29.01 4.86
CA ILE A 258 -11.01 -30.05 5.51
C ILE A 258 -10.54 -31.42 5.06
N ASN A 259 -10.40 -32.34 6.01
CA ASN A 259 -10.10 -33.72 5.67
C ASN A 259 -11.16 -34.33 4.74
N SER A 260 -10.72 -34.87 3.61
CA SER A 260 -11.60 -35.51 2.62
C SER A 260 -12.19 -36.84 3.13
N GLY A 261 -11.40 -37.66 3.82
CA GLY A 261 -11.79 -38.97 4.36
C GLY A 261 -12.08 -38.98 5.87
N ASP A 262 -12.83 -39.97 6.33
CA ASP A 262 -13.11 -40.20 7.75
C ASP A 262 -11.89 -40.78 8.48
N TYR A 263 -11.70 -40.36 9.72
CA TYR A 263 -10.75 -40.97 10.65
C TYR A 263 -11.51 -41.69 11.76
N LEU A 264 -11.28 -43.00 11.89
CA LEU A 264 -12.09 -43.86 12.75
C LEU A 264 -11.50 -43.95 14.17
N ILE A 265 -12.32 -43.60 15.17
CA ILE A 265 -12.12 -44.01 16.56
C ILE A 265 -13.11 -45.16 16.82
N SER A 266 -12.60 -46.34 17.19
CA SER A 266 -13.41 -47.54 17.36
C SER A 266 -12.99 -48.31 18.60
N PHE A 267 -13.98 -48.73 19.40
CA PHE A 267 -13.76 -49.55 20.60
C PHE A 267 -15.00 -50.39 20.96
N THR A 268 -14.83 -51.34 21.87
CA THR A 268 -15.90 -52.15 22.47
C THR A 268 -15.95 -51.95 23.98
N VAL A 269 -17.07 -52.31 24.60
CA VAL A 269 -17.17 -52.44 26.07
C VAL A 269 -17.32 -53.91 26.41
N ALA A 270 -16.47 -54.41 27.31
CA ALA A 270 -16.49 -55.80 27.72
C ALA A 270 -17.87 -56.22 28.25
N GLN A 271 -18.25 -57.48 27.99
CA GLN A 271 -19.49 -58.05 28.49
C GLN A 271 -19.27 -58.66 29.88
N VAL A 272 -20.30 -58.62 30.74
CA VAL A 272 -20.26 -59.37 32.01
C VAL A 272 -20.24 -60.85 31.66
N VAL A 273 -19.07 -61.47 31.77
CA VAL A 273 -18.96 -62.92 31.88
C VAL A 273 -19.33 -63.27 33.31
N THR A 274 -20.54 -63.80 33.51
CA THR A 274 -20.89 -64.38 34.80
C THR A 274 -20.12 -65.68 34.97
N ASP A 275 -18.91 -65.58 35.52
CA ASP A 275 -18.23 -66.69 36.15
C ASP A 275 -17.68 -66.25 37.52
N SER A 276 -17.86 -67.13 38.50
CA SER A 276 -17.84 -66.88 39.93
C SER A 276 -16.46 -67.07 40.58
N SER A 277 -15.84 -66.02 41.14
CA SER A 277 -15.01 -66.07 42.38
C SER A 277 -14.29 -64.73 42.71
N SER A 278 -14.12 -64.46 44.02
CA SER A 278 -13.55 -63.29 44.75
C SER A 278 -12.02 -63.08 44.58
N SER A 279 -11.26 -62.11 45.17
CA SER A 279 -11.34 -61.15 46.31
C SER A 279 -10.02 -60.32 46.40
N ASP A 280 -10.06 -59.08 46.94
CA ASP A 280 -9.06 -58.28 47.73
C ASP A 280 -7.58 -58.17 47.27
N ASP A 281 -6.78 -57.11 47.52
CA ASP A 281 -6.61 -56.28 48.74
C ASP A 281 -5.73 -55.01 48.46
N THR A 282 -5.91 -54.01 49.35
CA THR A 282 -5.23 -52.74 49.78
C THR A 282 -3.78 -52.36 49.33
N THR A 283 -3.18 -51.16 49.58
CA THR A 283 -3.11 -50.29 50.79
C THR A 283 -2.40 -48.90 50.59
N SER A 284 -2.83 -47.88 51.37
CA SER A 284 -2.09 -46.89 52.22
C SER A 284 -1.24 -45.71 51.63
N SER A 285 -1.65 -44.43 51.82
CA SER A 285 -1.28 -43.40 52.89
C SER A 285 0.01 -42.57 52.58
N SER A 286 0.27 -41.30 52.95
CA SER A 286 -0.31 -40.29 53.88
C SER A 286 0.48 -38.93 53.77
N ASP A 287 -0.14 -37.85 54.29
CA ASP A 287 0.36 -36.59 54.94
C ASP A 287 1.32 -35.61 54.21
N THR A 288 1.03 -34.32 53.95
CA THR A 288 0.75 -33.11 54.80
C THR A 288 1.91 -32.73 55.75
N THR A 289 2.45 -31.49 55.87
CA THR A 289 1.83 -30.19 56.23
C THR A 289 2.85 -29.01 56.13
N SER A 290 2.33 -27.81 55.80
CA SER A 290 2.52 -26.44 56.42
C SER A 290 3.94 -25.83 56.60
N SER A 291 4.21 -24.51 56.67
CA SER A 291 3.43 -23.27 56.88
C SER A 291 4.37 -22.03 56.86
N SER A 292 3.77 -20.83 56.71
CA SER A 292 4.14 -19.49 57.29
C SER A 292 5.43 -18.79 56.78
N ASP A 293 5.55 -17.46 56.67
CA ASP A 293 4.75 -16.30 57.11
C ASP A 293 5.23 -15.00 56.40
N SER A 294 4.37 -13.96 56.44
CA SER A 294 4.53 -12.47 56.41
C SER A 294 5.91 -11.81 56.14
N SER A 295 6.08 -10.58 55.62
CA SER A 295 5.26 -9.35 55.57
C SER A 295 6.05 -8.21 54.86
N SER A 296 5.34 -7.34 54.10
CA SER A 296 5.36 -5.84 54.09
C SER A 296 6.71 -5.08 53.82
N LEU A 297 6.85 -3.86 53.25
CA LEU A 297 6.12 -2.59 53.04
C LEU A 297 6.87 -1.82 51.89
N ASP A 298 6.20 -1.14 50.94
CA ASP A 298 6.06 0.35 50.83
C ASP A 298 7.33 1.05 50.25
N THR A 299 7.37 2.11 49.41
CA THR A 299 6.48 3.22 49.04
C THR A 299 7.09 3.96 47.80
N THR A 300 6.26 4.61 46.95
CA THR A 300 6.47 5.91 46.22
C THR A 300 7.62 6.08 45.20
N SER A 301 7.61 6.93 44.16
CA SER A 301 6.67 7.82 43.46
C SER A 301 7.41 8.43 42.24
N SER A 302 6.67 8.74 41.16
CA SER A 302 6.89 9.68 40.02
C SER A 302 7.84 10.89 40.26
N PRO A 303 8.36 11.66 39.25
CA PRO A 303 7.67 12.04 37.99
C PRO A 303 8.51 12.30 36.71
N TYR A 304 7.72 12.59 35.67
CA TYR A 304 7.98 12.96 34.28
C TYR A 304 8.09 14.49 34.09
N SER A 305 8.81 14.97 33.06
CA SER A 305 8.76 16.37 32.60
C SER A 305 9.09 16.50 31.09
N THR A 306 8.36 17.44 30.47
CA THR A 306 8.25 17.90 29.06
C THR A 306 9.18 19.06 28.67
N GLU A 307 9.32 19.36 27.36
CA GLU A 307 9.51 20.68 26.66
C GLU A 307 10.08 20.44 25.21
N SER A 308 10.11 21.32 24.18
CA SER A 308 9.32 22.44 23.62
C SER A 308 9.94 22.83 22.23
N SER A 309 9.27 23.68 21.44
CA SER A 309 9.45 24.08 20.01
C SER A 309 10.26 25.36 19.73
N GLN A 310 10.81 25.59 18.50
CA GLN A 310 11.12 26.94 17.91
C GLN A 310 11.09 27.02 16.35
N GLU A 311 10.80 28.22 15.83
CA GLU A 311 10.63 28.72 14.43
C GLU A 311 11.94 29.22 13.77
N GLU A 312 12.01 29.34 12.42
CA GLU A 312 12.95 30.27 11.75
C GLU A 312 12.54 30.74 10.32
N GLN A 313 13.18 31.83 9.84
CA GLN A 313 12.73 32.85 8.88
C GLN A 313 13.14 32.66 7.39
N ASN A 314 12.50 33.44 6.48
CA ASN A 314 12.50 33.34 5.01
C ASN A 314 13.19 34.57 4.30
N PRO A 315 13.95 34.44 3.18
CA PRO A 315 14.46 35.59 2.42
C PRO A 315 13.97 35.75 0.94
N SER A 316 13.41 36.94 0.68
CA SER A 316 13.25 37.79 -0.54
C SER A 316 12.93 37.24 -1.95
N GLU A 317 11.84 37.79 -2.54
CA GLU A 317 11.11 37.41 -3.76
C GLU A 317 11.74 37.74 -5.14
N GLU A 318 12.88 38.44 -5.25
CA GLU A 318 13.38 38.90 -6.56
C GLU A 318 14.25 37.90 -7.34
N ASN A 319 14.82 36.87 -6.68
CA ASN A 319 15.65 35.87 -7.35
C ASN A 319 14.87 34.65 -7.91
N TYR A 320 13.55 34.62 -7.71
CA TYR A 320 12.70 33.48 -8.09
C TYR A 320 12.30 33.48 -9.58
N ILE A 321 12.32 34.65 -10.24
CA ILE A 321 11.75 34.81 -11.60
C ILE A 321 12.76 34.44 -12.70
N VAL A 322 14.06 34.46 -12.42
CA VAL A 322 15.11 34.26 -13.45
C VAL A 322 15.56 32.79 -13.57
N ALA A 323 15.43 31.99 -12.49
CA ALA A 323 15.82 30.58 -12.50
C ALA A 323 14.76 29.65 -13.13
N THR A 324 13.50 30.06 -13.15
CA THR A 324 12.35 29.27 -13.63
C THR A 324 12.22 29.22 -15.16
N GLN A 325 12.85 30.14 -15.91
CA GLN A 325 12.75 30.14 -17.39
C GLN A 325 13.71 29.19 -18.11
N LYS A 326 14.61 28.49 -17.41
CA LYS A 326 15.69 27.71 -18.04
C LYS A 326 15.50 26.18 -17.99
N SER A 327 14.52 25.67 -17.25
CA SER A 327 14.47 24.23 -16.89
C SER A 327 13.45 23.37 -17.64
N PHE A 328 12.73 23.88 -18.64
CA PHE A 328 11.77 23.05 -19.38
C PHE A 328 11.82 23.29 -20.89
N ARG A 329 12.73 22.60 -21.57
CA ARG A 329 12.77 22.57 -23.05
C ARG A 329 11.89 21.45 -23.58
N GLY A 330 10.57 21.60 -23.45
CA GLY A 330 9.62 20.88 -24.30
C GLY A 330 9.64 21.49 -25.72
N SER A 331 9.46 20.68 -26.77
CA SER A 331 9.36 21.16 -28.15
C SER A 331 8.28 22.25 -28.25
N ILE A 332 8.69 23.49 -28.53
CA ILE A 332 7.76 24.60 -28.79
C ILE A 332 7.35 24.52 -30.25
N LEU A 333 6.05 24.39 -30.46
CA LEU A 333 5.43 24.38 -31.79
C LEU A 333 5.11 25.82 -32.20
N SER A 334 5.64 26.22 -33.35
CA SER A 334 5.26 27.49 -33.98
C SER A 334 4.11 27.25 -34.97
N VAL A 335 3.01 27.97 -34.80
CA VAL A 335 1.82 27.88 -35.66
C VAL A 335 2.11 28.38 -37.08
N LYS A 336 1.81 27.55 -38.09
CA LYS A 336 1.91 27.90 -39.52
C LYS A 336 0.57 28.35 -40.11
N ASP A 337 -0.52 27.70 -39.71
CA ASP A 337 -1.86 27.91 -40.26
C ASP A 337 -2.76 28.62 -39.24
N SER A 338 -2.98 29.92 -39.45
CA SER A 338 -3.80 30.78 -38.58
C SER A 338 -5.30 30.41 -38.58
N GLY A 339 -5.79 29.78 -39.66
CA GLY A 339 -7.16 29.30 -39.76
C GLY A 339 -7.38 28.06 -38.91
N LEU A 340 -6.44 27.11 -38.94
CA LEU A 340 -6.42 25.96 -38.03
C LEU A 340 -6.19 26.40 -36.59
N TYR A 341 -5.28 27.35 -36.34
CA TYR A 341 -5.06 27.90 -35.01
C TYR A 341 -6.35 28.47 -34.40
N THR A 342 -7.10 29.28 -35.14
CA THR A 342 -8.36 29.86 -34.65
C THR A 342 -9.35 28.80 -34.17
N ARG A 343 -9.32 27.61 -34.78
CA ARG A 343 -10.20 26.47 -34.45
C ARG A 343 -9.64 25.58 -33.33
N LEU A 344 -8.33 25.49 -33.21
CA LEU A 344 -7.63 24.54 -32.34
C LEU A 344 -7.04 25.19 -31.08
N LYS A 345 -6.95 26.52 -31.04
CA LYS A 345 -6.41 27.24 -29.89
C LYS A 345 -7.20 26.94 -28.62
N GLY A 346 -6.47 26.78 -27.53
CA GLY A 346 -7.01 26.40 -26.24
C GLY A 346 -7.37 24.91 -26.13
N LYS A 347 -7.29 24.12 -27.19
CA LYS A 347 -7.52 22.67 -27.15
C LYS A 347 -6.21 21.92 -26.94
N ILE A 348 -6.37 20.68 -26.49
CA ILE A 348 -5.31 19.69 -26.43
C ILE A 348 -5.45 18.78 -27.64
N LEU A 349 -4.38 18.65 -28.41
CA LEU A 349 -4.34 17.84 -29.63
C LEU A 349 -3.61 16.54 -29.35
N LEU A 350 -4.21 15.42 -29.75
CA LEU A 350 -3.63 14.09 -29.63
C LEU A 350 -3.22 13.60 -31.03
N LYS A 351 -1.93 13.40 -31.28
CA LYS A 351 -1.44 12.76 -32.51
C LYS A 351 -1.72 11.27 -32.44
N VAL A 352 -2.88 10.88 -32.98
CA VAL A 352 -3.37 9.50 -32.88
C VAL A 352 -2.53 8.50 -33.69
N GLU A 353 -1.74 8.98 -34.65
CA GLU A 353 -0.85 8.20 -35.51
C GLU A 353 0.62 8.21 -35.02
N ASP A 354 0.92 8.89 -33.91
CA ASP A 354 2.27 9.07 -33.37
C ASP A 354 2.28 8.79 -31.86
N ASN A 355 2.02 7.53 -31.50
CA ASN A 355 2.04 7.00 -30.13
C ASN A 355 1.16 7.78 -29.11
N GLY A 356 0.17 8.55 -29.58
CA GLY A 356 -0.68 9.35 -28.70
C GLY A 356 0.06 10.52 -28.04
N ARG A 357 1.05 11.11 -28.70
CA ARG A 357 1.68 12.36 -28.24
C ARG A 357 0.64 13.48 -28.13
N ALA A 358 0.62 14.17 -26.99
CA ALA A 358 -0.34 15.22 -26.69
C ALA A 358 0.31 16.60 -26.67
N TYR A 359 -0.38 17.61 -27.19
CA TYR A 359 0.09 18.99 -27.28
C TYR A 359 -0.99 19.98 -26.85
N TYR A 360 -0.67 20.92 -25.97
CA TYR A 360 -1.56 22.03 -25.61
C TYR A 360 -1.29 23.23 -26.50
N ILE A 361 -2.34 23.75 -27.14
CA ILE A 361 -2.23 24.94 -28.01
C ILE A 361 -2.64 26.16 -27.21
N ASN A 362 -1.69 27.02 -26.83
CA ASN A 362 -1.98 28.17 -25.99
C ASN A 362 -2.82 29.23 -26.76
N PRO A 363 -3.98 29.65 -26.22
CA PRO A 363 -4.88 30.59 -26.88
C PRO A 363 -4.40 32.05 -26.86
N SER A 364 -3.31 32.35 -26.14
CA SER A 364 -2.79 33.70 -25.95
C SER A 364 -1.43 33.92 -26.62
N THR A 365 -0.56 32.90 -26.69
CA THR A 365 0.81 33.04 -27.22
C THR A 365 0.99 32.54 -28.65
N GLU A 366 -0.01 31.87 -29.23
CA GLU A 366 0.09 31.18 -30.53
C GLU A 366 1.16 30.08 -30.59
N GLU A 367 1.52 29.53 -29.43
CA GLU A 367 2.49 28.44 -29.28
C GLU A 367 1.79 27.13 -28.91
N GLY A 368 2.35 26.01 -29.35
CA GLY A 368 1.97 24.68 -28.88
C GLY A 368 3.05 24.08 -27.98
N TYR A 369 2.63 23.46 -26.89
CA TYR A 369 3.53 22.85 -25.91
C TYR A 369 3.31 21.34 -25.89
N TYR A 370 4.39 20.58 -26.08
CA TYR A 370 4.34 19.14 -25.89
C TYR A 370 4.09 18.80 -24.43
N LEU A 371 3.11 17.94 -24.18
CA LEU A 371 2.68 17.58 -22.83
C LEU A 371 3.41 16.37 -22.26
N GLY A 372 4.15 15.60 -23.06
CA GLY A 372 5.02 14.53 -22.56
C GLY A 372 4.33 13.58 -21.58
N ARG A 373 4.96 13.37 -20.42
CA ARG A 373 4.46 12.57 -19.30
C ARG A 373 3.56 13.40 -18.37
N PRO A 374 2.81 12.78 -17.44
CA PRO A 374 1.93 13.51 -16.52
C PRO A 374 2.58 14.71 -15.81
N ARG A 375 3.82 14.56 -15.30
CA ARG A 375 4.57 15.65 -14.65
C ARG A 375 4.94 16.80 -15.62
N ASP A 376 5.28 16.44 -16.85
CA ASP A 376 5.63 17.39 -17.90
C ASP A 376 4.39 18.22 -18.28
N ALA A 377 3.26 17.54 -18.47
CA ALA A 377 1.96 18.15 -18.73
C ALA A 377 1.54 19.09 -17.61
N PHE A 378 1.69 18.65 -16.35
CA PHE A 378 1.36 19.45 -15.18
C PHE A 378 2.22 20.72 -15.08
N SER A 379 3.54 20.60 -15.29
CA SER A 379 4.46 21.74 -15.30
C SER A 379 4.08 22.75 -16.38
N VAL A 380 3.91 22.30 -17.63
CA VAL A 380 3.44 23.15 -18.73
C VAL A 380 2.14 23.85 -18.34
N MET A 381 1.18 23.14 -17.74
CA MET A 381 -0.13 23.71 -17.45
C MET A 381 -0.09 24.75 -16.33
N ARG A 382 0.77 24.56 -15.32
CA ARG A 382 1.00 25.57 -14.28
C ARG A 382 1.76 26.77 -14.83
N GLU A 383 2.79 26.56 -15.64
CA GLU A 383 3.55 27.66 -16.26
C GLU A 383 2.70 28.50 -17.21
N GLN A 384 1.81 27.86 -17.99
CA GLN A 384 0.88 28.55 -18.89
C GLN A 384 -0.38 29.06 -18.16
N GLY A 385 -0.48 28.81 -16.86
CA GLY A 385 -1.61 29.19 -16.02
C GLY A 385 -1.67 30.69 -15.74
N ILE A 386 -2.88 31.23 -15.74
CA ILE A 386 -3.12 32.65 -15.44
C ILE A 386 -3.87 32.74 -14.11
N GLY A 387 -3.46 33.66 -13.24
CA GLY A 387 -4.13 33.86 -11.96
C GLY A 387 -5.62 34.22 -12.11
N ILE A 388 -6.48 33.67 -11.25
CA ILE A 388 -7.91 33.99 -11.15
C ILE A 388 -8.35 34.15 -9.70
N SER A 389 -9.29 35.08 -9.47
CA SER A 389 -9.95 35.26 -8.17
C SER A 389 -11.02 34.19 -7.92
N ASN A 390 -11.32 33.89 -6.66
CA ASN A 390 -12.38 32.97 -6.28
C ASN A 390 -13.75 33.44 -6.80
N ASN A 391 -13.97 34.75 -6.84
CA ASN A 391 -15.22 35.35 -7.32
C ASN A 391 -15.41 35.18 -8.83
N ASP A 392 -14.35 35.26 -9.62
CA ASP A 392 -14.42 35.03 -11.07
C ASP A 392 -14.47 33.53 -11.40
N LEU A 393 -13.73 32.70 -10.66
CA LEU A 393 -13.73 31.25 -10.84
C LEU A 393 -15.13 30.65 -10.57
N LYS A 394 -15.87 31.16 -9.58
CA LYS A 394 -17.26 30.75 -9.27
C LYS A 394 -18.25 30.97 -10.42
N LYS A 395 -17.93 31.82 -11.40
CA LYS A 395 -18.76 32.05 -12.59
C LYS A 395 -18.70 30.90 -13.60
N LEU A 396 -17.79 29.95 -13.39
CA LEU A 396 -17.57 28.81 -14.25
C LEU A 396 -18.13 27.55 -13.57
N PRO A 397 -19.12 26.87 -14.18
CA PRO A 397 -19.60 25.60 -13.65
C PRO A 397 -18.49 24.54 -13.65
N ILE A 398 -18.53 23.65 -12.68
CA ILE A 398 -17.52 22.61 -12.47
C ILE A 398 -17.75 21.45 -13.45
N GLY A 399 -16.67 20.93 -14.04
CA GLY A 399 -16.66 19.73 -14.87
C GLY A 399 -16.25 18.50 -14.06
N LEU A 400 -17.09 17.46 -14.08
CA LEU A 400 -16.82 16.18 -13.43
C LEU A 400 -16.06 15.24 -14.37
N SER A 401 -14.76 15.41 -14.51
CA SER A 401 -13.89 14.50 -15.28
C SER A 401 -12.52 14.40 -14.60
N GLY A 402 -11.89 13.23 -14.68
CA GLY A 402 -10.62 12.97 -13.99
C GLY A 402 -10.73 12.97 -12.47
N ILE A 403 -11.89 12.57 -11.94
CA ILE A 403 -12.11 12.44 -10.49
C ILE A 403 -11.64 11.05 -10.10
N SER A 404 -10.39 10.95 -9.66
CA SER A 404 -9.77 9.71 -9.18
C SER A 404 -9.21 9.90 -7.78
N GLY A 405 -8.97 8.81 -7.05
CA GLY A 405 -8.43 8.82 -5.69
C GLY A 405 -9.41 8.31 -4.64
N THR A 406 -9.03 8.48 -3.37
CA THR A 406 -9.85 8.14 -2.20
C THR A 406 -11.12 8.99 -2.17
N ASP A 407 -12.24 8.37 -1.83
CA ASP A 407 -13.56 8.97 -1.63
C ASP A 407 -14.04 8.50 -0.25
N THR A 408 -13.84 9.36 0.76
CA THR A 408 -13.95 9.00 2.17
C THR A 408 -15.40 8.82 2.61
N ASP A 409 -16.33 9.62 2.10
CA ASP A 409 -17.75 9.52 2.46
C ASP A 409 -18.58 8.70 1.47
N GLY A 410 -18.09 8.44 0.26
CA GLY A 410 -18.71 7.58 -0.74
C GLY A 410 -19.83 8.25 -1.52
N ASP A 411 -19.80 9.57 -1.71
CA ASP A 411 -20.72 10.29 -2.61
C ASP A 411 -20.25 10.26 -4.08
N GLY A 412 -18.99 9.90 -4.32
CA GLY A 412 -18.37 9.77 -5.63
C GLY A 412 -17.61 11.00 -6.13
N LEU A 413 -17.32 11.97 -5.26
CA LEU A 413 -16.21 12.94 -5.38
C LEU A 413 -15.01 12.39 -4.62
N SER A 414 -13.79 12.62 -5.12
CA SER A 414 -12.59 12.23 -4.36
C SER A 414 -12.20 13.30 -3.36
N ASP A 415 -11.56 12.92 -2.24
CA ASP A 415 -11.18 13.83 -1.15
C ASP A 415 -10.39 15.06 -1.66
N ILE A 416 -9.52 14.85 -2.66
CA ILE A 416 -8.69 15.90 -3.27
C ILE A 416 -9.54 16.85 -4.13
N PHE A 417 -10.57 16.32 -4.80
CA PHE A 417 -11.50 17.12 -5.57
C PHE A 417 -12.41 17.94 -4.66
N GLU A 418 -12.91 17.32 -3.60
CA GLU A 418 -13.72 17.97 -2.56
C GLU A 418 -12.96 19.10 -1.87
N GLU A 419 -11.69 18.87 -1.52
CA GLU A 419 -10.80 19.90 -0.99
C GLU A 419 -10.67 21.11 -1.94
N ALA A 420 -10.64 20.87 -3.26
CA ALA A 420 -10.50 21.91 -4.27
C ALA A 420 -11.79 22.70 -4.52
N ILE A 421 -12.97 22.08 -4.36
CA ILE A 421 -14.27 22.78 -4.47
C ILE A 421 -14.77 23.31 -3.12
N GLY A 422 -14.15 22.90 -2.02
CA GLY A 422 -14.40 23.35 -0.66
C GLY A 422 -15.45 22.55 0.12
N THR A 423 -15.84 21.37 -0.37
CA THR A 423 -16.76 20.44 0.30
C THR A 423 -16.04 19.65 1.40
N ASN A 424 -16.80 18.96 2.23
CA ASN A 424 -16.31 18.23 3.39
C ASN A 424 -16.16 16.75 3.07
N VAL A 425 -14.92 16.28 3.01
CA VAL A 425 -14.52 14.90 2.71
C VAL A 425 -15.15 13.79 3.56
N ASN A 426 -15.83 14.14 4.66
CA ASN A 426 -16.49 13.18 5.55
C ASN A 426 -18.01 13.27 5.50
N SER A 427 -18.59 14.04 4.58
CA SER A 427 -20.02 14.36 4.54
C SER A 427 -20.52 14.49 3.12
N LYS A 428 -21.28 13.46 2.69
CA LYS A 428 -21.88 13.40 1.35
C LYS A 428 -22.71 14.62 0.94
N ASP A 429 -23.22 15.35 1.92
CA ASP A 429 -24.04 16.56 1.78
C ASP A 429 -23.41 17.61 2.70
N SER A 430 -22.57 18.48 2.14
CA SER A 430 -21.72 19.40 2.89
C SER A 430 -22.48 20.57 3.50
N ASP A 431 -23.55 21.03 2.85
CA ASP A 431 -24.38 22.13 3.33
C ASP A 431 -25.66 21.67 4.05
N SER A 432 -25.90 20.35 4.09
CA SER A 432 -27.00 19.68 4.78
C SER A 432 -28.39 20.10 4.27
N ASP A 433 -28.52 20.41 2.98
CA ASP A 433 -29.78 20.80 2.36
C ASP A 433 -30.62 19.62 1.81
N GLY A 434 -30.06 18.41 1.86
CA GLY A 434 -30.70 17.14 1.50
C GLY A 434 -30.31 16.59 0.13
N PHE A 435 -29.32 17.19 -0.55
CA PHE A 435 -28.74 16.70 -1.80
C PHE A 435 -27.26 16.37 -1.62
N GLU A 436 -26.77 15.31 -2.26
CA GLU A 436 -25.35 14.95 -2.18
C GLU A 436 -24.50 15.92 -3.04
N ASP A 437 -23.30 16.27 -2.58
CA ASP A 437 -22.43 17.29 -3.17
C ASP A 437 -22.16 16.99 -4.65
N LYS A 438 -21.83 15.73 -4.98
CA LYS A 438 -21.66 15.29 -6.36
C LYS A 438 -22.89 15.56 -7.22
N LEU A 439 -24.07 15.22 -6.72
CA LEU A 439 -25.33 15.34 -7.45
C LEU A 439 -25.64 16.80 -7.73
N GLU A 440 -25.37 17.67 -6.78
CA GLU A 440 -25.51 19.11 -6.96
C GLU A 440 -24.56 19.64 -8.02
N VAL A 441 -23.27 19.29 -7.94
CA VAL A 441 -22.27 19.72 -8.93
C VAL A 441 -22.65 19.23 -10.33
N GLU A 442 -23.10 17.99 -10.47
CA GLU A 442 -23.53 17.40 -11.74
C GLU A 442 -24.73 18.16 -12.35
N ASN A 443 -25.65 18.61 -11.50
CA ASN A 443 -26.85 19.33 -11.91
C ASN A 443 -26.72 20.86 -11.89
N GLY A 444 -25.54 21.40 -11.56
CA GLY A 444 -25.25 22.84 -11.57
C GLY A 444 -25.79 23.59 -10.34
N PHE A 445 -25.98 22.90 -9.22
CA PHE A 445 -26.32 23.45 -7.90
C PHE A 445 -25.06 23.62 -7.04
N SER A 446 -25.17 24.41 -5.97
CA SER A 446 -24.04 24.80 -5.14
C SER A 446 -23.91 23.87 -3.93
N PRO A 447 -22.84 23.06 -3.82
CA PRO A 447 -22.66 22.12 -2.70
C PRO A 447 -22.27 22.77 -1.36
N LEU A 448 -22.26 24.10 -1.30
CA LEU A 448 -21.87 24.89 -0.13
C LEU A 448 -22.91 25.95 0.23
N GLY A 449 -24.12 25.83 -0.32
CA GLY A 449 -25.21 26.71 -0.01
C GLY A 449 -26.34 26.62 -1.03
N SER A 450 -27.53 27.03 -0.60
CA SER A 450 -28.77 26.85 -1.37
C SER A 450 -28.74 27.38 -2.81
N GLY A 451 -29.15 26.53 -3.75
CA GLY A 451 -29.61 26.93 -5.08
C GLY A 451 -28.60 26.74 -6.21
N ALA A 452 -28.96 27.22 -7.41
CA ALA A 452 -28.15 27.04 -8.62
C ALA A 452 -26.84 27.85 -8.57
N MET A 453 -25.75 27.28 -9.08
CA MET A 453 -24.49 28.01 -9.25
C MET A 453 -24.70 29.20 -10.20
N THR A 454 -24.11 30.35 -9.86
CA THR A 454 -24.14 31.52 -10.74
C THR A 454 -23.16 31.34 -11.88
N THR A 455 -23.63 31.12 -13.11
CA THR A 455 -22.76 30.89 -14.28
C THR A 455 -22.74 32.09 -15.22
N ASP A 456 -21.57 32.42 -15.79
CA ASP A 456 -21.42 33.41 -16.86
C ASP A 456 -20.84 32.78 -18.13
N LYS A 457 -21.72 32.49 -19.09
CA LYS A 457 -21.33 31.89 -20.37
C LYS A 457 -20.42 32.79 -21.19
N THR A 458 -20.59 34.10 -21.13
CA THR A 458 -19.75 35.04 -21.91
C THR A 458 -18.33 35.04 -21.35
N PHE A 459 -18.21 34.98 -20.02
CA PHE A 459 -16.93 34.80 -19.35
C PHE A 459 -16.28 33.47 -19.73
N ALA A 460 -17.03 32.37 -19.66
CA ALA A 460 -16.51 31.04 -20.02
C ALA A 460 -16.03 30.98 -21.48
N ASP A 461 -16.83 31.48 -22.43
CA ASP A 461 -16.48 31.49 -23.85
C ASP A 461 -15.25 32.39 -24.13
N LYS A 462 -15.11 33.52 -23.43
CA LYS A 462 -13.93 34.41 -23.52
C LYS A 462 -12.64 33.75 -23.01
N HIS A 463 -12.77 32.86 -22.03
CA HIS A 463 -11.66 32.18 -21.38
C HIS A 463 -11.50 30.72 -21.83
N PHE A 464 -12.19 30.33 -22.91
CA PHE A 464 -12.12 29.00 -23.49
C PHE A 464 -10.66 28.57 -23.74
N GLY A 465 -10.35 27.38 -23.23
CA GLY A 465 -9.08 26.70 -23.36
C GLY A 465 -7.92 27.34 -22.60
N LYS A 466 -8.18 28.29 -21.70
CA LYS A 466 -7.17 28.79 -20.76
C LYS A 466 -7.07 27.86 -19.56
N ILE A 467 -5.91 27.95 -18.90
CA ILE A 467 -5.69 27.34 -17.60
C ILE A 467 -5.66 28.48 -16.58
N PHE A 468 -6.44 28.33 -15.53
CA PHE A 468 -6.46 29.27 -14.43
C PHE A 468 -5.79 28.69 -13.21
N LEU A 469 -5.03 29.53 -12.50
CA LEU A 469 -4.47 29.22 -11.19
C LEU A 469 -5.22 30.05 -10.15
N GLN A 470 -5.79 29.39 -9.15
CA GLN A 470 -6.54 30.06 -8.11
C GLN A 470 -5.57 30.74 -7.13
N VAL A 471 -5.49 32.07 -7.19
CA VAL A 471 -4.49 32.84 -6.41
C VAL A 471 -4.95 33.22 -5.01
N GLU A 472 -6.23 33.00 -4.70
CA GLU A 472 -6.86 33.29 -3.41
C GLU A 472 -7.16 32.01 -2.61
N SER A 473 -6.52 30.89 -2.96
CA SER A 473 -6.64 29.58 -2.30
C SER A 473 -5.29 28.83 -2.38
N LYS A 474 -5.29 27.50 -2.55
CA LYS A 474 -4.10 26.64 -2.52
C LYS A 474 -3.34 26.59 -3.84
N GLY A 475 -3.70 27.41 -4.82
CA GLY A 475 -3.06 27.41 -6.15
C GLY A 475 -3.62 26.36 -7.10
N GLU A 476 -4.86 25.94 -6.89
CA GLU A 476 -5.59 24.96 -7.67
C GLU A 476 -5.59 25.36 -9.15
N ALA A 477 -5.32 24.39 -10.03
CA ALA A 477 -5.26 24.61 -11.47
C ALA A 477 -6.56 24.13 -12.15
N TRP A 478 -7.10 24.96 -13.03
CA TRP A 478 -8.41 24.75 -13.65
C TRP A 478 -8.33 24.93 -15.17
N TYR A 479 -8.61 23.89 -15.94
CA TYR A 479 -8.68 23.95 -17.39
C TYR A 479 -10.09 24.29 -17.86
N ILE A 480 -10.23 25.32 -18.71
CA ILE A 480 -11.54 25.80 -19.14
C ILE A 480 -11.91 25.19 -20.49
N LEU A 481 -12.93 24.35 -20.52
CA LEU A 481 -13.41 23.74 -21.76
C LEU A 481 -14.93 23.63 -21.76
N ASP A 482 -15.55 23.81 -22.92
CA ASP A 482 -17.00 23.66 -23.13
C ASP A 482 -17.88 24.40 -22.11
N GLY A 483 -17.39 25.56 -21.67
CA GLY A 483 -18.09 26.42 -20.71
C GLY A 483 -17.93 26.02 -19.24
N LYS A 484 -17.13 24.99 -18.94
CA LYS A 484 -16.88 24.47 -17.59
C LYS A 484 -15.41 24.62 -17.18
N ARG A 485 -15.14 24.53 -15.89
CA ARG A 485 -13.80 24.43 -15.31
C ARG A 485 -13.53 22.98 -14.87
N TYR A 486 -12.45 22.40 -15.35
CA TYR A 486 -12.01 21.05 -14.99
C TYR A 486 -10.81 21.16 -14.06
N TYR A 487 -10.90 20.54 -12.90
CA TYR A 487 -9.85 20.58 -11.90
C TYR A 487 -8.67 19.71 -12.33
N LEU A 488 -7.49 20.29 -12.53
CA LEU A 488 -6.32 19.53 -12.98
C LEU A 488 -5.65 18.75 -11.84
N GLY A 489 -5.98 19.00 -10.57
CA GLY A 489 -5.57 18.14 -9.45
C GLY A 489 -4.09 17.77 -9.44
N ARG A 490 -3.82 16.47 -9.35
CA ARG A 490 -2.47 15.89 -9.44
C ARG A 490 -2.07 15.68 -10.91
N PRO A 491 -0.77 15.48 -11.20
CA PRO A 491 -0.30 15.19 -12.55
C PRO A 491 -1.10 14.11 -13.29
N ASN A 492 -1.47 13.02 -12.61
CA ASN A 492 -2.27 11.94 -13.22
C ASN A 492 -3.71 12.38 -13.52
N ASP A 493 -4.38 13.10 -12.60
CA ASP A 493 -5.74 13.63 -12.83
C ASP A 493 -5.74 14.63 -13.99
N ALA A 494 -4.74 15.50 -14.03
CA ALA A 494 -4.49 16.44 -15.12
C ALA A 494 -4.38 15.66 -16.44
N PHE A 495 -3.53 14.64 -16.48
CA PHE A 495 -3.31 13.82 -17.67
C PHE A 495 -4.58 13.12 -18.15
N ASP A 496 -5.37 12.55 -17.25
CA ASP A 496 -6.63 11.88 -17.58
C ASP A 496 -7.67 12.83 -18.16
N ILE A 497 -7.79 14.03 -17.58
CA ILE A 497 -8.63 15.11 -18.12
C ILE A 497 -8.15 15.48 -19.52
N MET A 498 -6.84 15.62 -19.71
CA MET A 498 -6.27 16.02 -20.99
C MET A 498 -6.49 14.97 -22.06
N ARG A 499 -6.35 13.68 -21.76
CA ARG A 499 -6.67 12.60 -22.72
C ARG A 499 -8.16 12.56 -23.05
N THR A 500 -8.99 12.60 -22.02
CA THR A 500 -10.45 12.48 -22.17
C THR A 500 -11.04 13.64 -22.97
N LEU A 501 -10.51 14.85 -22.78
CA LEU A 501 -10.99 16.06 -23.44
C LEU A 501 -10.18 16.43 -24.70
N SER A 502 -9.20 15.61 -25.09
CA SER A 502 -8.35 15.88 -26.25
C SER A 502 -9.11 15.71 -27.58
N LEU A 503 -8.61 16.42 -28.60
CA LEU A 503 -9.04 16.26 -29.98
C LEU A 503 -7.96 15.48 -30.75
N GLY A 504 -8.35 14.35 -31.34
CA GLY A 504 -7.46 13.62 -32.25
C GLY A 504 -7.13 14.41 -33.52
N ILE A 505 -5.86 14.38 -33.92
CA ILE A 505 -5.37 15.00 -35.16
C ILE A 505 -4.46 14.01 -35.91
N SER A 506 -4.60 13.97 -37.24
CA SER A 506 -3.72 13.17 -38.11
C SER A 506 -2.33 13.80 -38.19
N ASN A 507 -1.29 13.00 -38.48
CA ASN A 507 0.07 13.53 -38.64
C ASN A 507 0.12 14.56 -39.78
N ALA A 508 -0.57 14.30 -40.89
CA ALA A 508 -0.62 15.21 -42.03
C ALA A 508 -1.27 16.57 -41.69
N ASP A 509 -2.35 16.59 -40.91
CA ASP A 509 -2.98 17.84 -40.46
C ASP A 509 -2.13 18.57 -39.42
N PHE A 510 -1.46 17.82 -38.55
CA PHE A 510 -0.57 18.36 -37.54
C PHE A 510 0.66 19.04 -38.17
N ASP A 511 1.32 18.39 -39.13
CA ASP A 511 2.50 18.92 -39.83
C ASP A 511 2.18 20.16 -40.68
N ARG A 512 0.95 20.24 -41.18
CA ARG A 512 0.41 21.44 -41.85
C ARG A 512 0.14 22.57 -40.85
N PHE A 513 -0.29 22.22 -39.64
CA PHE A 513 -0.69 23.17 -38.62
C PHE A 513 0.51 23.84 -37.95
N VAL A 514 1.55 23.08 -37.57
CA VAL A 514 2.68 23.56 -36.76
C VAL A 514 4.03 23.19 -37.36
N THR A 515 5.08 23.93 -36.98
CA THR A 515 6.48 23.50 -37.12
C THR A 515 6.98 23.06 -35.77
N GLU A 516 7.49 21.84 -35.67
CA GLU A 516 8.24 21.39 -34.51
C GLU A 516 9.66 21.94 -34.62
N THR A 517 10.03 22.80 -33.66
CA THR A 517 11.42 23.25 -33.53
C THR A 517 12.03 22.41 -32.42
N GLU A 518 12.84 21.42 -32.79
CA GLU A 518 13.71 20.76 -31.81
C GLU A 518 14.73 21.81 -31.36
N ILE A 519 14.72 22.13 -30.06
CA ILE A 519 15.74 22.99 -29.49
C ILE A 519 16.92 22.06 -29.21
N ASP A 520 17.84 21.95 -30.18
CA ASP A 520 19.11 21.23 -30.00
C ASP A 520 19.82 21.70 -28.72
N GLU A 521 20.33 20.71 -27.98
CA GLU A 521 20.89 20.78 -26.61
C GLU A 521 21.80 21.99 -26.33
#